data_AF-A0A5E6PGC2-F1
#
_entry.id   AF-A0A5E6PGC2-F1
#
_cell.length_a   1.000
_cell.length_b   1.000
_cell.length_c   1.000
_cell.angle_alpha   90.00
_cell.angle_beta   90.00
_cell.angle_gamma   90.00
#
_symmetry.space_group_name_H-M   'P 1'
#
loop_
_entity.id
_entity.type
_entity.pdbx_description
1 polymer ?
#
loop_
_entity_poly.entity_id
_entity_poly.type
_entity_poly.pdbx_seq_one_letter_code
_entity_poly.pdbx_strand_id
1 'polypeptide(L)'
;MQTSASSLPSAVAPAPSRYNVFKRLGMLALALIIYLAASVLVVLPDPSAPLTSQKLINSVGYAAIGLLVLLCLQYRKQGLRQVILGQHWRRPLLFGLIAMVGTYTLCALLMHLLQIPRESFMVHFYDGLGPAQIALLCLTLVLFPPVAEELLFRHYVMRVFPLDSGRFWQWTAIVVSTLVFAALHNQYDNLITLVTLVAVGLILAIARIASGGLLVPVLLHAAAEVVAISINYLQMD
;
A
#
# COMPACT_ATOMS: atom_id res chain seq x y z
N MET A 1 -19.47 43.98 35.03
CA MET A 1 -19.89 42.80 34.22
C MET A 1 -18.65 42.12 33.67
N GLN A 2 -18.14 41.10 34.36
CA GLN A 2 -17.07 40.23 33.82
C GLN A 2 -17.75 39.01 33.20
N THR A 3 -17.61 38.86 31.89
CA THR A 3 -18.13 37.71 31.13
C THR A 3 -17.19 36.54 31.33
N SER A 4 -17.61 35.55 32.11
CA SER A 4 -16.95 34.25 32.21
C SER A 4 -17.13 33.48 30.91
N ALA A 5 -16.09 33.41 30.09
CA ALA A 5 -16.05 32.52 28.94
C ALA A 5 -16.04 31.06 29.43
N SER A 6 -17.05 30.29 29.02
CA SER A 6 -17.10 28.85 29.26
C SER A 6 -15.99 28.17 28.47
N SER A 7 -15.06 27.53 29.18
CA SER A 7 -14.09 26.63 28.55
C SER A 7 -14.83 25.41 28.01
N LEU A 8 -14.81 25.22 26.69
CA LEU A 8 -15.31 24.01 26.07
C LEU A 8 -14.54 22.82 26.64
N PRO A 9 -15.22 21.73 27.07
CA PRO A 9 -14.53 20.55 27.55
C PRO A 9 -13.60 20.02 26.46
N SER A 10 -12.31 19.93 26.78
CA SER A 10 -11.32 19.25 25.96
C SER A 10 -11.85 17.86 25.63
N ALA A 11 -12.04 17.57 24.34
CA ALA A 11 -12.48 16.25 23.90
C ALA A 11 -11.50 15.21 24.46
N VAL A 12 -11.94 14.49 25.50
CA VAL A 12 -11.17 13.42 26.13
C VAL A 12 -10.87 12.42 25.02
N ALA A 13 -9.58 12.27 24.70
CA ALA A 13 -9.15 11.28 23.73
C ALA A 13 -9.73 9.92 24.17
N PRO A 14 -10.44 9.19 23.29
CA PRO A 14 -11.04 7.92 23.67
C PRO A 14 -9.93 7.00 24.22
N ALA A 15 -10.17 6.43 25.40
CA ALA A 15 -9.23 5.51 26.03
C ALA A 15 -8.82 4.42 25.04
N PRO A 16 -7.52 4.12 24.87
CA PRO A 16 -7.07 3.14 23.90
C PRO A 16 -7.71 1.79 24.22
N SER A 17 -8.45 1.24 23.26
CA SER A 17 -9.05 -0.08 23.40
C SER A 17 -7.95 -1.08 23.74
N ARG A 18 -8.12 -1.86 24.82
CA ARG A 18 -7.16 -2.89 25.24
C ARG A 18 -6.79 -3.80 24.06
N TYR A 19 -5.49 -3.91 23.77
CA TYR A 19 -4.99 -4.75 22.68
C TYR A 19 -5.56 -6.18 22.81
N ASN A 20 -6.07 -6.71 21.70
CA ASN A 20 -6.67 -8.05 21.64
C ASN A 20 -6.22 -8.73 20.33
N VAL A 21 -5.28 -9.66 20.45
CA VAL A 21 -4.68 -10.36 19.30
C VAL A 21 -5.71 -11.13 18.49
N PHE A 22 -6.69 -11.80 19.11
CA PHE A 22 -7.72 -12.57 18.40
C PHE A 22 -8.60 -11.68 17.53
N LYS A 23 -8.99 -10.50 18.01
CA LYS A 23 -9.73 -9.53 17.19
C LYS A 23 -8.89 -9.05 16.01
N ARG A 24 -7.59 -8.81 16.21
CA ARG A 24 -6.70 -8.38 15.13
C ARG A 24 -6.51 -9.47 14.07
N LEU A 25 -6.27 -10.72 14.50
CA LEU A 25 -6.17 -11.87 13.62
C LEU A 25 -7.46 -12.13 12.86
N GLY A 26 -8.63 -12.01 13.51
CA GLY A 26 -9.92 -12.14 12.84
C GLY A 26 -10.15 -11.07 11.77
N MET A 27 -9.74 -9.82 12.02
CA MET A 27 -9.80 -8.76 11.02
C MET A 27 -8.83 -8.99 9.85
N LEU A 28 -7.62 -9.50 10.12
CA LEU A 28 -6.68 -9.87 9.06
C LEU A 28 -7.22 -11.03 8.21
N ALA A 29 -7.79 -12.06 8.84
CA ALA A 29 -8.40 -13.18 8.11
C ALA A 29 -9.53 -12.69 7.19
N LEU A 30 -10.40 -11.81 7.68
CA LEU A 30 -11.47 -11.23 6.87
C LEU A 30 -10.92 -10.37 5.71
N ALA A 31 -9.86 -9.59 5.95
CA ALA A 31 -9.19 -8.82 4.90
C ALA A 31 -8.58 -9.73 3.82
N LEU A 32 -7.95 -10.84 4.20
CA LEU A 32 -7.40 -11.84 3.28
C LEU A 32 -8.50 -12.52 2.47
N ILE A 33 -9.63 -12.89 3.10
CA ILE A 33 -10.78 -13.46 2.40
C ILE A 33 -11.32 -12.48 1.35
N ILE A 34 -11.46 -11.20 1.69
CA ILE A 34 -11.88 -10.16 0.73
C ILE A 34 -10.93 -10.07 -0.46
N TYR A 35 -9.62 -10.04 -0.20
CA TYR A 35 -8.60 -9.92 -1.23
C TYR A 35 -8.59 -11.15 -2.17
N LEU A 36 -8.71 -12.36 -1.61
CA LEU A 36 -8.80 -13.60 -2.38
C LEU A 36 -10.12 -13.68 -3.17
N ALA A 37 -11.25 -13.32 -2.55
CA ALA A 37 -12.55 -13.30 -3.22
C ALA A 37 -12.58 -12.34 -4.41
N ALA A 38 -11.94 -11.18 -4.29
CA ALA A 38 -11.78 -10.21 -5.38
C ALA A 38 -10.97 -10.79 -6.56
N SER A 39 -9.94 -11.58 -6.27
CA SER A 39 -9.15 -12.31 -7.29
C SER A 39 -9.99 -13.35 -8.00
N VAL A 40 -10.77 -14.12 -7.24
CA VAL A 40 -11.68 -15.14 -7.79
C VAL A 40 -12.76 -14.49 -8.66
N LEU A 41 -13.35 -13.36 -8.25
CA LEU A 41 -14.42 -12.67 -8.98
C LEU A 41 -14.01 -12.28 -10.42
N VAL A 42 -12.75 -11.93 -10.63
CA VAL A 42 -12.24 -11.55 -11.97
C VAL A 42 -11.99 -12.77 -12.86
N VAL A 43 -11.61 -13.91 -12.26
CA VAL A 43 -11.25 -15.12 -13.01
C VAL A 43 -12.46 -16.00 -13.31
N LEU A 44 -13.45 -16.05 -12.41
CA LEU A 44 -14.63 -16.92 -12.54
C LEU A 44 -15.41 -16.81 -13.85
N PRO A 45 -15.62 -15.60 -14.43
CA PRO A 45 -16.42 -15.48 -15.66
C PRO A 45 -15.78 -16.16 -16.87
N ASP A 46 -14.44 -16.21 -16.92
CA ASP A 46 -13.69 -16.89 -17.98
C ASP A 46 -12.33 -17.36 -17.43
N PRO A 47 -12.30 -18.56 -16.82
CA PRO A 47 -11.08 -19.13 -16.25
C PRO A 47 -10.04 -19.53 -17.30
N SER A 48 -10.44 -19.64 -18.56
CA SER A 48 -9.57 -20.07 -19.67
C SER A 48 -8.81 -18.91 -20.30
N ALA A 49 -9.33 -17.69 -20.18
CA ALA A 49 -8.67 -16.51 -20.73
C ALA A 49 -7.39 -16.14 -19.95
N PRO A 50 -6.36 -15.64 -20.65
CA PRO A 50 -5.11 -15.25 -20.03
C PRO A 50 -5.30 -14.18 -18.95
N LEU A 51 -4.47 -14.24 -17.92
CA LEU A 51 -4.38 -13.24 -16.87
C LEU A 51 -3.60 -12.02 -17.37
N THR A 52 -4.31 -11.08 -17.98
CA THR A 52 -3.73 -9.82 -18.44
C THR A 52 -3.44 -8.89 -17.25
N SER A 53 -2.50 -7.94 -17.44
CA SER A 53 -2.20 -6.88 -16.46
C SER A 53 -3.47 -6.15 -16.01
N GLN A 54 -4.41 -5.89 -16.93
CA GLN A 54 -5.67 -5.23 -16.60
C GLN A 54 -6.57 -6.09 -15.71
N LYS A 55 -6.65 -7.42 -15.93
CA LYS A 55 -7.41 -8.32 -15.04
C LYS A 55 -6.80 -8.35 -13.63
N LEU A 56 -5.47 -8.38 -13.53
CA LEU A 56 -4.78 -8.30 -12.24
C LEU A 56 -5.07 -6.97 -11.52
N ILE A 57 -5.00 -5.84 -12.21
CA ILE A 57 -5.32 -4.54 -11.59
C ILE A 57 -6.80 -4.45 -11.19
N ASN A 58 -7.71 -5.03 -11.98
CA ASN A 58 -9.13 -5.07 -11.64
C ASN A 58 -9.39 -5.89 -10.36
N SER A 59 -8.70 -7.02 -10.16
CA SER A 59 -8.89 -7.81 -8.93
C SER A 59 -8.43 -7.03 -7.71
N VAL A 60 -7.31 -6.34 -7.82
CA VAL A 60 -6.81 -5.45 -6.76
C VAL A 60 -7.75 -4.26 -6.53
N GLY A 61 -8.39 -3.73 -7.58
CA GLY A 61 -9.45 -2.72 -7.47
C GLY A 61 -10.67 -3.19 -6.68
N TYR A 62 -11.18 -4.39 -6.96
CA TYR A 62 -12.26 -4.97 -6.16
C TYR A 62 -11.85 -5.23 -4.71
N ALA A 63 -10.60 -5.66 -4.50
CA ALA A 63 -10.04 -5.80 -3.15
C ALA A 63 -9.99 -4.45 -2.43
N ALA A 64 -9.56 -3.37 -3.09
CA ALA A 64 -9.53 -2.03 -2.52
C ALA A 64 -10.92 -1.60 -2.02
N ILE A 65 -11.96 -1.79 -2.84
CA ILE A 65 -13.34 -1.47 -2.47
C ILE A 65 -13.79 -2.28 -1.26
N GLY A 66 -13.59 -3.61 -1.29
CA GLY A 66 -13.98 -4.49 -0.18
C GLY A 66 -13.26 -4.15 1.13
N LEU A 67 -11.96 -3.85 1.07
CA LEU A 67 -11.16 -3.47 2.23
C LEU A 67 -11.55 -2.08 2.77
N LEU A 68 -11.89 -1.14 1.90
CA LEU A 68 -12.44 0.16 2.30
C LEU A 68 -13.79 -0.01 3.02
N VAL A 69 -14.68 -0.87 2.51
CA VAL A 69 -15.94 -1.21 3.18
C VAL A 69 -15.66 -1.81 4.55
N LEU A 70 -14.72 -2.76 4.65
CA LEU A 70 -14.34 -3.36 5.93
C LEU A 70 -13.79 -2.32 6.91
N LEU A 71 -12.95 -1.39 6.45
CA LEU A 71 -12.43 -0.30 7.25
C LEU A 71 -13.56 0.61 7.75
N CYS A 72 -14.47 1.00 6.87
CA CYS A 72 -15.64 1.80 7.20
C CYS A 72 -16.51 1.12 8.26
N LEU A 73 -16.78 -0.17 8.11
CA LEU A 73 -17.55 -0.95 9.09
C LEU A 73 -16.83 -1.05 10.44
N GLN A 74 -15.50 -1.26 10.42
CA GLN A 74 -14.67 -1.34 11.62
C GLN A 74 -14.69 -0.03 12.43
N TYR A 75 -14.64 1.12 11.76
CA TYR A 75 -14.55 2.45 12.38
C TYR A 75 -15.84 3.26 12.36
N ARG A 76 -16.98 2.66 11.98
CA ARG A 76 -18.27 3.36 11.82
C ARG A 76 -18.74 4.18 13.02
N LYS A 77 -18.31 3.81 14.24
CA LYS A 77 -18.66 4.51 15.49
C LYS A 77 -17.58 5.49 15.99
N GLN A 78 -16.35 5.34 15.51
CA GLN A 78 -15.17 6.06 16.02
C GLN A 78 -14.71 7.16 15.06
N GLY A 79 -15.14 7.09 13.79
CA GLY A 79 -14.75 8.02 12.74
C GLY A 79 -13.46 7.58 12.02
N LEU A 80 -13.42 7.79 10.70
CA LEU A 80 -12.31 7.36 9.84
C LEU A 80 -11.16 8.37 9.78
N ARG A 81 -11.42 9.63 10.12
CA ARG A 81 -10.49 10.75 9.89
C ARG A 81 -9.12 10.51 10.51
N GLN A 82 -9.06 10.08 11.77
CA GLN A 82 -7.80 9.86 12.47
C GLN A 82 -7.04 8.64 11.91
N VAL A 83 -7.74 7.60 11.46
CA VAL A 83 -7.14 6.40 10.88
C VAL A 83 -6.52 6.69 9.52
N ILE A 84 -7.18 7.53 8.71
CA ILE A 84 -6.71 7.90 7.37
C ILE A 84 -5.62 8.98 7.46
N LEU A 85 -5.90 10.12 8.09
CA LEU A 85 -4.98 11.27 8.05
C LEU A 85 -3.75 11.10 8.97
N GLY A 86 -3.90 10.40 10.09
CA GLY A 86 -2.87 10.36 11.12
C GLY A 86 -2.67 11.70 11.82
N GLN A 87 -1.47 11.91 12.37
CA GLN A 87 -1.10 13.09 13.15
C GLN A 87 -0.11 14.01 12.43
N HIS A 88 0.84 13.44 11.69
CA HIS A 88 1.93 14.19 11.06
C HIS A 88 2.15 13.72 9.62
N TRP A 89 1.74 14.49 8.61
CA TRP A 89 1.81 14.01 7.22
C TRP A 89 2.94 14.62 6.39
N ARG A 90 3.27 15.91 6.60
CA ARG A 90 4.20 16.64 5.71
C ARG A 90 5.63 16.08 5.68
N ARG A 91 6.26 15.93 6.85
CA ARG A 91 7.65 15.44 6.94
C ARG A 91 7.78 13.99 6.48
N PRO A 92 6.94 13.04 6.94
CA PRO A 92 6.99 11.66 6.45
C PRO A 92 6.75 11.57 4.94
N LEU A 93 5.84 12.37 4.39
CA LEU A 93 5.60 12.41 2.95
C LEU A 93 6.83 12.93 2.18
N LEU A 94 7.42 14.06 2.60
CA LEU A 94 8.58 14.62 1.91
C LEU A 94 9.78 13.66 1.93
N PHE A 95 10.17 13.16 3.10
CA PHE A 95 11.30 12.24 3.21
C PHE A 95 11.01 10.91 2.51
N GLY A 96 9.76 10.44 2.57
CA GLY A 96 9.32 9.25 1.85
C GLY A 96 9.41 9.42 0.34
N LEU A 97 9.02 10.59 -0.21
CA LEU A 97 9.11 10.86 -1.65
C LEU A 97 10.57 10.91 -2.11
N ILE A 98 11.45 11.58 -1.36
CA ILE A 98 12.88 11.62 -1.65
C ILE A 98 13.46 10.19 -1.64
N ALA A 99 13.13 9.41 -0.62
CA ALA A 99 13.57 8.02 -0.52
C ALA A 99 13.00 7.16 -1.66
N MET A 100 11.75 7.36 -2.07
CA MET A 100 11.10 6.61 -3.15
C MET A 100 11.79 6.87 -4.48
N VAL A 101 11.92 8.15 -4.88
CA VAL A 101 12.60 8.55 -6.12
C VAL A 101 14.06 8.07 -6.11
N GLY A 102 14.77 8.25 -5.00
CA GLY A 102 16.14 7.78 -4.85
C GLY A 102 16.28 6.26 -4.99
N THR A 103 15.35 5.48 -4.43
CA THR A 103 15.36 4.01 -4.51
C THR A 103 15.17 3.54 -5.95
N TYR A 104 14.18 4.07 -6.67
CA TYR A 104 13.94 3.69 -8.06
C TYR A 104 15.04 4.18 -9.01
N THR A 105 15.57 5.39 -8.78
CA THR A 105 16.69 5.92 -9.58
C THR A 105 17.95 5.07 -9.39
N LEU A 106 18.25 4.70 -8.15
CA LEU A 106 19.38 3.81 -7.86
C LEU A 106 19.17 2.42 -8.49
N CYS A 107 17.96 1.87 -8.42
CA CYS A 107 17.62 0.60 -9.08
C CYS A 107 17.87 0.68 -10.59
N ALA A 108 17.30 1.68 -11.26
CA ALA A 108 17.47 1.88 -12.70
C ALA A 108 18.95 2.05 -13.09
N LEU A 109 19.71 2.82 -12.30
CA LEU A 109 21.14 3.00 -12.51
C LEU A 109 21.92 1.69 -12.36
N LEU A 110 21.67 0.92 -11.29
CA LEU A 110 22.36 -0.35 -11.05
C LEU A 110 22.03 -1.38 -12.13
N MET A 111 20.75 -1.50 -12.50
CA MET A 111 20.30 -2.35 -13.61
C MET A 111 21.03 -2.00 -14.91
N HIS A 112 21.14 -0.71 -15.23
CA HIS A 112 21.85 -0.23 -16.42
C HIS A 112 23.35 -0.52 -16.37
N LEU A 113 24.03 -0.17 -15.27
CA LEU A 113 25.48 -0.35 -15.11
C LEU A 113 25.88 -1.84 -15.12
N LEU A 114 25.03 -2.71 -14.58
CA LEU A 114 25.26 -4.16 -14.53
C LEU A 114 24.70 -4.89 -15.76
N GLN A 115 24.13 -4.16 -16.73
CA GLN A 115 23.54 -4.71 -17.96
C GLN A 115 22.48 -5.79 -17.68
N ILE A 116 21.73 -5.63 -16.59
CA ILE A 116 20.64 -6.55 -16.24
C ILE A 116 19.44 -6.19 -17.12
N PRO A 117 18.83 -7.15 -17.81
CA PRO A 117 17.67 -6.88 -18.66
C PRO A 117 16.46 -6.45 -17.82
N ARG A 118 15.55 -5.71 -18.45
CA ARG A 118 14.25 -5.35 -17.85
C ARG A 118 13.50 -6.60 -17.43
N GLU A 119 12.73 -6.48 -16.36
CA GLU A 119 11.83 -7.53 -15.88
C GLU A 119 10.84 -7.93 -16.98
N SER A 120 10.70 -9.24 -17.23
CA SER A 120 9.81 -9.78 -18.27
C SER A 120 8.37 -9.27 -18.09
N PHE A 121 7.88 -9.27 -16.85
CA PHE A 121 6.58 -8.71 -16.49
C PHE A 121 6.41 -7.23 -16.93
N MET A 122 7.46 -6.42 -16.78
CA MET A 122 7.44 -4.99 -17.15
C MET A 122 7.56 -4.76 -18.65
N VAL A 123 8.26 -5.63 -19.37
CA VAL A 123 8.33 -5.63 -20.83
C VAL A 123 6.96 -5.90 -21.43
N HIS A 124 6.27 -6.93 -20.95
CA HIS A 124 4.96 -7.36 -21.44
C HIS A 124 3.78 -6.60 -20.83
N PHE A 125 4.04 -5.58 -20.01
CA PHE A 125 3.02 -4.92 -19.19
C PHE A 125 1.91 -4.27 -20.03
N TYR A 126 2.25 -3.78 -21.23
CA TYR A 126 1.34 -3.09 -22.16
C TYR A 126 0.91 -3.93 -23.36
N ASP A 127 1.29 -5.21 -23.42
CA ASP A 127 1.08 -6.05 -24.61
C ASP A 127 -0.40 -6.14 -25.01
N GLY A 128 -0.66 -5.94 -26.30
CA GLY A 128 -2.00 -6.03 -26.88
C GLY A 128 -2.96 -4.89 -26.50
N LEU A 129 -2.47 -3.82 -25.85
CA LEU A 129 -3.30 -2.67 -25.45
C LEU A 129 -3.14 -1.47 -26.40
N GLY A 130 -4.27 -0.88 -26.77
CA GLY A 130 -4.30 0.42 -27.46
C GLY A 130 -4.04 1.60 -26.50
N PRO A 131 -3.79 2.82 -27.02
CA PRO A 131 -3.43 3.98 -26.19
C PRO A 131 -4.43 4.32 -25.07
N ALA A 132 -5.75 4.24 -25.35
CA ALA A 132 -6.79 4.48 -24.36
C ALA A 132 -6.81 3.42 -23.24
N GLN A 133 -6.51 2.16 -23.60
CA GLN A 133 -6.43 1.07 -22.62
C GLN A 133 -5.17 1.20 -21.76
N ILE A 134 -4.04 1.61 -22.33
CA ILE A 134 -2.82 1.92 -21.58
C ILE A 134 -3.09 3.07 -20.59
N ALA A 135 -3.76 4.14 -21.02
CA ALA A 135 -4.12 5.24 -20.13
C ALA A 135 -5.01 4.79 -18.97
N LEU A 136 -6.00 3.94 -19.25
CA LEU A 136 -6.85 3.34 -18.22
C LEU A 136 -6.06 2.41 -17.28
N LEU A 137 -5.15 1.60 -17.81
CA LEU A 137 -4.28 0.72 -17.05
C LEU A 137 -3.43 1.53 -16.07
N CYS A 138 -2.73 2.56 -16.55
CA CYS A 138 -1.92 3.44 -15.72
C CYS A 138 -2.75 4.18 -14.66
N LEU A 139 -3.93 4.68 -15.02
CA LEU A 139 -4.83 5.35 -14.08
C LEU A 139 -5.29 4.39 -12.97
N THR A 140 -5.70 3.17 -13.33
CA THR A 140 -6.18 2.18 -12.37
C THR A 140 -5.06 1.61 -11.50
N LEU A 141 -3.85 1.44 -12.05
CA LEU A 141 -2.65 1.06 -11.32
C LEU A 141 -2.28 2.09 -10.24
N VAL A 142 -2.34 3.38 -10.54
CA VAL A 142 -2.00 4.44 -9.57
C VAL A 142 -3.07 4.61 -8.48
N LEU A 143 -4.32 4.25 -8.75
CA LEU A 143 -5.43 4.47 -7.81
C LEU A 143 -5.73 3.27 -6.91
N PHE A 144 -5.71 2.05 -7.44
CA PHE A 144 -6.28 0.90 -6.77
C PHE A 144 -5.27 0.08 -5.96
N PRO A 145 -4.18 -0.47 -6.53
CA PRO A 145 -3.15 -1.16 -5.77
C PRO A 145 -2.64 -0.40 -4.54
N PRO A 146 -2.29 0.90 -4.64
CA PRO A 146 -1.86 1.66 -3.46
C PRO A 146 -2.89 1.64 -2.32
N VAL A 147 -4.18 1.67 -2.61
CA VAL A 147 -5.21 1.61 -1.57
C VAL A 147 -5.38 0.20 -1.02
N ALA A 148 -5.50 -0.80 -1.89
CA ALA A 148 -5.71 -2.19 -1.47
C ALA A 148 -4.55 -2.70 -0.62
N GLU A 149 -3.31 -2.49 -1.10
CA GLU A 149 -2.12 -3.03 -0.49
C GLU A 149 -1.78 -2.30 0.81
N GLU A 150 -1.92 -0.98 0.88
CA GLU A 150 -1.70 -0.26 2.14
C GLU A 150 -2.76 -0.60 3.20
N LEU A 151 -4.01 -0.87 2.80
CA LEU A 151 -5.01 -1.41 3.72
C LEU A 151 -4.61 -2.80 4.21
N LEU A 152 -4.25 -3.71 3.31
CA LEU A 152 -3.87 -5.07 3.69
C LEU A 152 -2.62 -5.08 4.59
N PHE A 153 -1.52 -4.49 4.12
CA PHE A 153 -0.23 -4.60 4.78
C PHE A 153 -0.07 -3.60 5.93
N ARG A 154 -0.42 -2.32 5.73
CA ARG A 154 -0.09 -1.23 6.69
C ARG A 154 -1.22 -0.98 7.68
N HIS A 155 -2.41 -1.49 7.41
CA HIS A 155 -3.49 -1.53 8.39
C HIS A 155 -3.72 -2.92 8.97
N TYR A 156 -4.07 -3.94 8.19
CA TYR A 156 -4.48 -5.23 8.76
C TYR A 156 -3.29 -6.07 9.26
N VAL A 157 -2.21 -6.24 8.47
CA VAL A 157 -1.03 -7.01 8.88
C VAL A 157 -0.29 -6.32 10.03
N MET A 158 0.10 -5.05 9.87
CA MET A 158 0.86 -4.34 10.92
C MET A 158 0.10 -4.26 12.25
N ARG A 159 -1.24 -4.13 12.25
CA ARG A 159 -2.02 -4.03 13.49
C ARG A 159 -2.27 -5.37 14.18
N VAL A 160 -1.81 -6.50 13.63
CA VAL A 160 -1.68 -7.74 14.42
C VAL A 160 -0.74 -7.51 15.60
N PHE A 161 0.28 -6.67 15.43
CA PHE A 161 1.23 -6.32 16.49
C PHE A 161 0.72 -5.16 17.36
N PRO A 162 1.07 -5.11 18.65
CA PRO A 162 0.70 -4.02 19.55
C PRO A 162 1.61 -2.80 19.33
N LEU A 163 1.35 -2.02 18.27
CA LEU A 163 2.17 -0.88 17.86
C LEU A 163 2.37 0.20 18.93
N ASP A 164 1.43 0.31 19.88
CA ASP A 164 1.47 1.27 20.98
C ASP A 164 2.30 0.77 22.18
N SER A 165 2.73 -0.50 22.17
CA SER A 165 3.51 -1.12 23.26
C SER A 165 5.02 -0.93 23.11
N GLY A 166 5.46 -0.01 22.26
CA GLY A 166 6.86 0.43 22.14
C GLY A 166 7.57 0.05 20.85
N ARG A 167 8.82 0.50 20.71
CA ARG A 167 9.60 0.44 19.46
C ARG A 167 9.85 -0.98 18.96
N PHE A 168 10.01 -1.95 19.86
CA PHE A 168 10.19 -3.35 19.49
C PHE A 168 9.05 -3.84 18.58
N TRP A 169 7.80 -3.64 19.00
CA TRP A 169 6.63 -4.08 18.23
C TRP A 169 6.42 -3.29 16.94
N GLN A 170 6.80 -2.01 16.92
CA GLN A 170 6.77 -1.20 15.71
C GLN A 170 7.76 -1.74 14.67
N TRP A 171 9.00 -2.03 15.07
CA TRP A 171 10.01 -2.60 14.17
C TRP A 171 9.65 -4.01 13.72
N THR A 172 9.12 -4.86 14.60
CA THR A 172 8.60 -6.19 14.22
C THR A 172 7.51 -6.07 13.16
N ALA A 173 6.55 -5.15 13.34
CA ALA A 173 5.48 -4.92 12.36
C ALA A 173 6.02 -4.39 11.03
N ILE A 174 7.01 -3.49 11.06
CA ILE A 174 7.67 -2.96 9.86
C ILE A 174 8.33 -4.10 9.08
N VAL A 175 9.16 -4.92 9.74
CA VAL A 175 9.90 -6.00 9.10
C VAL A 175 8.94 -7.06 8.54
N VAL A 176 7.99 -7.54 9.35
CA VAL A 176 7.05 -8.58 8.91
C VAL A 176 6.18 -8.09 7.75
N SER A 177 5.62 -6.88 7.83
CA SER A 177 4.80 -6.31 6.76
C SER A 177 5.59 -6.14 5.47
N THR A 178 6.83 -5.67 5.56
CA THR A 178 7.74 -5.50 4.42
C THR A 178 8.08 -6.83 3.75
N LEU A 179 8.45 -7.84 4.54
CA LEU A 179 8.84 -9.14 4.00
C LEU A 179 7.66 -9.86 3.34
N VAL A 180 6.47 -9.80 3.94
CA VAL A 180 5.26 -10.36 3.32
C VAL A 180 4.89 -9.61 2.05
N PHE A 181 4.97 -8.28 2.05
CA PHE A 181 4.75 -7.45 0.86
C PHE A 181 5.69 -7.88 -0.28
N ALA A 182 7.00 -7.93 -0.04
CA ALA A 182 7.98 -8.31 -1.06
C ALA A 182 7.81 -9.77 -1.51
N ALA A 183 7.52 -10.71 -0.60
CA ALA A 183 7.33 -12.12 -0.93
C ALA A 183 6.10 -12.39 -1.82
N LEU A 184 5.09 -11.52 -1.78
CA LEU A 184 3.91 -11.62 -2.64
C LEU A 184 4.11 -11.02 -4.03
N HIS A 185 5.22 -10.32 -4.27
CA HIS A 185 5.60 -9.77 -5.58
C HIS A 185 6.44 -10.78 -6.38
N ASN A 186 5.87 -11.95 -6.66
CA ASN A 186 6.55 -13.07 -7.31
C ASN A 186 6.65 -12.95 -8.85
N GLN A 187 6.14 -11.86 -9.43
CA GLN A 187 6.19 -11.57 -10.87
C GLN A 187 7.52 -10.96 -11.34
N TYR A 188 8.48 -10.77 -10.43
CA TYR A 188 9.79 -10.17 -10.71
C TYR A 188 10.90 -11.19 -10.41
N ASP A 189 11.87 -11.28 -11.34
CA ASP A 189 12.93 -12.29 -11.29
C ASP A 189 14.27 -11.68 -10.84
N ASN A 190 14.54 -10.41 -11.12
CA ASN A 190 15.84 -9.83 -10.81
C ASN A 190 15.98 -9.55 -9.31
N LEU A 191 17.11 -9.97 -8.74
CA LEU A 191 17.44 -9.72 -7.34
C LEU A 191 17.45 -8.22 -6.99
N ILE A 192 17.88 -7.35 -7.92
CA ILE A 192 17.90 -5.90 -7.69
C ILE A 192 16.47 -5.38 -7.54
N THR A 193 15.53 -5.82 -8.37
CA THR A 193 14.11 -5.48 -8.26
C THR A 193 13.53 -5.98 -6.93
N LEU A 194 13.87 -7.19 -6.50
CA LEU A 194 13.45 -7.71 -5.19
C LEU A 194 13.97 -6.83 -4.04
N VAL A 195 15.24 -6.43 -4.08
CA VAL A 195 15.82 -5.50 -3.08
C VAL A 195 15.12 -4.14 -3.12
N THR A 196 14.78 -3.64 -4.31
CA THR A 196 13.95 -2.44 -4.48
C THR A 196 12.58 -2.59 -3.82
N LEU A 197 11.89 -3.72 -4.01
CA LEU A 197 10.59 -3.99 -3.39
C LEU A 197 10.68 -4.05 -1.86
N VAL A 198 11.74 -4.64 -1.30
CA VAL A 198 12.01 -4.61 0.14
C VAL A 198 12.22 -3.17 0.62
N ALA A 199 13.01 -2.36 -0.10
CA ALA A 199 13.24 -0.96 0.24
C ALA A 199 11.95 -0.12 0.19
N VAL A 200 11.14 -0.29 -0.87
CA VAL A 200 9.81 0.33 -0.99
C VAL A 200 8.92 -0.12 0.19
N GLY A 201 8.89 -1.42 0.48
CA GLY A 201 8.11 -1.96 1.59
C GLY A 201 8.47 -1.33 2.94
N LEU A 202 9.77 -1.13 3.21
CA LEU A 202 10.28 -0.44 4.38
C LEU A 202 9.85 1.03 4.42
N ILE A 203 10.00 1.77 3.31
CA ILE A 203 9.62 3.19 3.21
C ILE A 203 8.14 3.35 3.57
N LEU A 204 7.27 2.51 3.00
CA LEU A 204 5.83 2.55 3.23
C LEU A 204 5.48 2.20 4.69
N ALA A 205 6.07 1.15 5.25
CA ALA A 205 5.83 0.74 6.63
C ALA A 205 6.35 1.77 7.66
N ILE A 206 7.52 2.39 7.41
CA ILE A 206 8.05 3.47 8.24
C ILE A 206 7.15 4.71 8.12
N ALA A 207 6.71 5.07 6.91
CA ALA A 207 5.79 6.19 6.70
C ALA A 207 4.46 5.97 7.43
N ARG A 208 3.96 4.74 7.50
CA ARG A 208 2.78 4.38 8.28
C ARG A 208 2.97 4.65 9.78
N ILE A 209 4.11 4.27 10.37
CA ILE A 209 4.39 4.53 11.78
C ILE A 209 4.61 6.03 12.02
N ALA A 210 5.45 6.67 11.20
CA ALA A 210 5.83 8.07 11.36
C ALA A 210 4.66 9.04 11.19
N SER A 211 3.70 8.74 10.29
CA SER A 211 2.53 9.59 10.08
C SER A 211 1.36 9.27 11.01
N GLY A 212 1.28 8.03 11.49
CA GLY A 212 0.16 7.53 12.29
C GLY A 212 -1.10 7.20 11.48
N GLY A 213 -1.14 7.50 10.18
CA GLY A 213 -2.29 7.29 9.29
C GLY A 213 -1.96 6.52 8.02
N LEU A 214 -2.98 6.27 7.19
CA LEU A 214 -2.87 5.57 5.92
C LEU A 214 -2.66 6.51 4.72
N LEU A 215 -2.97 7.79 4.83
CA LEU A 215 -2.87 8.74 3.72
C LEU A 215 -1.44 8.82 3.18
N VAL A 216 -0.45 8.99 4.05
CA VAL A 216 0.95 9.12 3.62
C VAL A 216 1.45 7.87 2.90
N PRO A 217 1.35 6.65 3.47
CA PRO A 217 1.82 5.46 2.75
C PRO A 217 1.05 5.22 1.44
N VAL A 218 -0.27 5.50 1.37
CA VAL A 218 -1.03 5.40 0.10
C VAL A 218 -0.50 6.36 -0.95
N LEU A 219 -0.25 7.62 -0.59
CA LEU A 219 0.29 8.62 -1.52
C LEU A 219 1.71 8.27 -1.98
N LEU A 220 2.55 7.75 -1.07
CA LEU A 220 3.90 7.31 -1.41
C LEU A 220 3.88 6.09 -2.34
N HIS A 221 2.97 5.14 -2.11
CA HIS A 221 2.81 3.98 -2.97
C HIS A 221 2.29 4.39 -4.36
N ALA A 222 1.29 5.25 -4.44
CA ALA A 222 0.85 5.81 -5.72
C ALA A 222 1.98 6.56 -6.46
N ALA A 223 2.83 7.28 -5.73
CA ALA A 223 4.02 7.90 -6.32
C ALA A 223 5.04 6.86 -6.82
N ALA A 224 5.20 5.74 -6.11
CA ALA A 224 6.03 4.61 -6.53
C ALA A 224 5.57 4.06 -7.87
N GLU A 225 4.26 3.86 -8.03
CA GLU A 225 3.65 3.40 -9.29
C GLU A 225 3.97 4.37 -10.44
N VAL A 226 3.77 5.67 -10.22
CA VAL A 226 4.07 6.71 -11.23
C VAL A 226 5.55 6.69 -11.62
N VAL A 227 6.46 6.57 -10.66
CA VAL A 227 7.90 6.52 -10.94
C VAL A 227 8.26 5.24 -11.70
N ALA A 228 7.74 4.09 -11.28
CA ALA A 228 7.99 2.80 -11.90
C ALA A 228 7.52 2.75 -13.36
N ILE A 229 6.28 3.17 -13.65
CA ILE A 229 5.76 3.19 -15.02
C ILE A 229 6.47 4.24 -15.89
N SER A 230 6.88 5.37 -15.32
CA SER A 230 7.64 6.39 -16.05
C SER A 230 9.01 5.86 -16.47
N ILE A 231 9.73 5.19 -15.57
CA ILE A 231 11.00 4.54 -15.87
C ILE A 231 10.79 3.44 -16.92
N ASN A 232 9.75 2.61 -16.75
CA ASN A 232 9.45 1.54 -17.71
C ASN A 232 9.20 2.09 -19.12
N TYR A 233 8.44 3.18 -19.22
CA TYR A 233 8.13 3.86 -20.48
C TYR A 233 9.38 4.45 -21.13
N LEU A 234 10.25 5.10 -20.36
CA LEU A 234 11.53 5.65 -20.86
C LEU A 234 12.52 4.59 -21.34
N GLN A 235 12.30 3.32 -21.00
CA GLN A 235 13.12 2.19 -21.43
C GLN A 235 12.50 1.40 -22.59
N MET A 236 11.40 1.89 -23.20
CA MET A 236 10.73 1.22 -24.33
C MET A 236 11.39 1.47 -25.69
N ASP A 237 12.50 2.22 -25.73
CA ASP A 237 13.30 2.47 -26.94
C ASP A 237 14.43 1.44 -27.14
#